data_AF-A0A848ISM9-F1
#
_entry.id   AF-A0A848ISM9-F1
#
_cell.length_a   1.000
_cell.length_b   1.000
_cell.length_c   1.000
_cell.angle_alpha   90.00
_cell.angle_beta   90.00
_cell.angle_gamma   90.00
#
_symmetry.space_group_name_H-M   'P 1'
#
loop_
_entity.id
_entity.type
_entity.pdbx_description
1 polymer ?
#
loop_
_entity_poly.entity_id
_entity_poly.type
_entity_poly.pdbx_seq_one_letter_code
_entity_poly.pdbx_strand_id
1 'polypeptide(L)'
;MSCGVAIAASGAASASASTSASASGTASARAPESMVAKHPARAVDASAVAAPDAAGVVDPRRAFLLRDVFAQDVTRRLKVPAAEQHAYADRMEKALGEHMLGNLSGEYVVMVDRNANVQTLFIYFRATPADSWQMIGASPVSTGRPGEYDHFITPLGVFEHTPSNMDFRSEGTLNENHIRGYGKRDMRIFDLGWAQGERGWGKGGMSQMRFQMHATDPDRLEPLLGIRHSKGCVRIPASLNAFIDHYGILDAEYATLVESGKSLWVLKSDRQVTPWAGRYIVVVDSERKSRPAWAPAPGSKVRAKVPAGADTAD
;
A
#
# COMPACT_ATOMS: atom_id res chain seq x y z
N MET A 1 33.56 -42.06 -45.43
CA MET A 1 32.56 -43.15 -45.35
C MET A 1 31.17 -42.51 -45.41
N SER A 2 30.43 -42.93 -46.43
CA SER A 2 29.01 -42.74 -46.79
C SER A 2 28.23 -41.46 -46.46
N CYS A 3 27.85 -40.82 -47.57
CA CYS A 3 26.62 -40.04 -47.77
C CYS A 3 25.35 -40.87 -47.54
N GLY A 4 24.23 -40.19 -47.29
CA GLY A 4 22.88 -40.75 -47.40
C GLY A 4 21.81 -39.66 -47.53
N VAL A 5 21.30 -39.51 -48.75
CA VAL A 5 20.15 -38.66 -49.16
C VAL A 5 18.98 -39.59 -49.51
N ALA A 6 17.73 -39.23 -49.18
CA ALA A 6 16.49 -39.58 -49.90
C ALA A 6 15.32 -38.79 -49.26
N ILE A 7 14.67 -37.83 -49.93
CA ILE A 7 13.67 -37.87 -51.02
C ILE A 7 12.24 -38.23 -50.55
N ALA A 8 11.33 -37.34 -50.93
CA ALA A 8 9.90 -37.27 -50.66
C ALA A 8 9.04 -38.33 -51.37
N ALA A 9 7.79 -38.46 -50.92
CA ALA A 9 6.70 -38.93 -51.76
C ALA A 9 5.35 -38.28 -51.33
N SER A 10 4.68 -37.68 -52.31
CA SER A 10 3.28 -37.27 -52.29
C SER A 10 2.50 -38.14 -53.28
N GLY A 11 1.24 -38.44 -52.99
CA GLY A 11 0.28 -39.07 -53.90
C GLY A 11 -1.01 -39.36 -53.11
N ALA A 12 -2.06 -38.55 -53.21
CA ALA A 12 -3.05 -38.44 -54.29
C ALA A 12 -4.20 -39.47 -54.17
N ALA A 13 -5.36 -38.93 -53.79
CA ALA A 13 -6.73 -39.18 -54.26
C ALA A 13 -7.27 -40.62 -54.40
N SER A 14 -8.46 -40.83 -53.83
CA SER A 14 -9.56 -41.51 -54.51
C SER A 14 -10.90 -41.04 -53.96
N ALA A 15 -11.74 -40.53 -54.85
CA ALA A 15 -13.14 -40.21 -54.62
C ALA A 15 -14.01 -41.44 -54.92
N SER A 16 -15.16 -41.56 -54.26
CA SER A 16 -16.37 -42.16 -54.84
C SER A 16 -17.61 -41.73 -54.04
N ALA A 17 -18.60 -41.24 -54.80
CA ALA A 17 -19.98 -40.97 -54.43
C ALA A 17 -20.71 -42.31 -54.12
N SER A 18 -21.94 -42.45 -53.64
CA SER A 18 -23.15 -41.64 -53.40
C SER A 18 -24.16 -42.61 -52.76
N THR A 19 -25.13 -42.13 -51.95
CA THR A 19 -26.60 -42.36 -52.09
C THR A 19 -27.38 -42.29 -50.76
N SER A 20 -28.32 -41.33 -50.75
CA SER A 20 -29.69 -41.31 -50.21
C SER A 20 -30.07 -41.87 -48.82
N ALA A 21 -30.54 -40.92 -47.99
CA ALA A 21 -31.83 -40.85 -47.29
C ALA A 21 -32.21 -41.91 -46.24
N SER A 22 -32.45 -41.45 -45.00
CA SER A 22 -33.73 -41.62 -44.30
C SER A 22 -33.77 -40.77 -43.03
N ALA A 23 -34.90 -40.10 -42.82
CA ALA A 23 -35.20 -39.27 -41.67
C ALA A 23 -35.51 -40.11 -40.42
N SER A 24 -35.14 -39.63 -39.24
CA SER A 24 -35.89 -39.80 -37.99
C SER A 24 -35.34 -38.84 -36.95
N GLY A 25 -36.22 -37.98 -36.46
CA GLY A 25 -35.88 -36.88 -35.56
C GLY A 25 -35.55 -37.34 -34.15
N THR A 26 -34.76 -36.51 -33.47
CA THR A 26 -34.90 -36.22 -32.04
C THR A 26 -34.43 -34.78 -31.83
N ALA A 27 -35.36 -33.94 -31.37
CA ALA A 27 -35.10 -32.57 -31.02
C ALA A 27 -34.24 -32.52 -29.74
N SER A 28 -33.04 -31.96 -29.82
CA SER A 28 -32.27 -31.58 -28.64
C SER A 28 -32.60 -30.13 -28.31
N ALA A 29 -33.25 -29.95 -27.15
CA ALA A 29 -33.71 -28.68 -26.64
C ALA A 29 -32.54 -27.71 -26.42
N ARG A 30 -32.62 -26.54 -27.07
CA ARG A 30 -31.71 -25.41 -26.86
C ARG A 30 -32.11 -24.74 -25.54
N ALA A 31 -31.26 -24.87 -24.52
CA ALA A 31 -31.42 -24.13 -23.27
C ALA A 31 -31.34 -22.61 -23.52
N PRO A 32 -32.15 -21.78 -22.85
CA PRO A 32 -32.05 -20.34 -22.99
C PRO A 32 -30.80 -19.85 -22.25
N GLU A 33 -29.95 -19.09 -22.94
CA GLU A 33 -28.87 -18.33 -22.33
C GLU A 33 -29.47 -17.33 -21.34
N SER A 34 -29.35 -17.64 -20.05
CA SER A 34 -29.60 -16.70 -18.98
C SER A 34 -28.54 -15.60 -19.06
N MET A 35 -28.94 -14.44 -19.56
CA MET A 35 -28.19 -13.19 -19.41
C MET A 35 -28.10 -12.86 -17.92
N VAL A 36 -27.06 -13.36 -17.27
CA VAL A 36 -26.67 -12.89 -15.94
C VAL A 36 -26.24 -11.44 -16.11
N ALA A 37 -27.16 -10.52 -15.82
CA ALA A 37 -26.86 -9.12 -15.66
C ALA A 37 -25.72 -8.98 -14.64
N LYS A 38 -24.54 -8.57 -15.09
CA LYS A 38 -23.45 -8.12 -14.23
C LYS A 38 -23.92 -6.84 -13.54
N HIS A 39 -24.62 -6.97 -12.42
CA HIS A 39 -24.71 -5.87 -11.47
C HIS A 39 -23.28 -5.52 -11.05
N PRO A 40 -22.81 -4.27 -11.21
CA PRO A 40 -21.59 -3.87 -10.55
C PRO A 40 -21.81 -4.08 -9.06
N ALA A 41 -20.91 -4.81 -8.42
CA ALA A 41 -20.91 -4.95 -6.96
C ALA A 41 -21.00 -3.54 -6.39
N ARG A 42 -22.05 -3.29 -5.59
CA ARG A 42 -22.28 -2.00 -4.93
C ARG A 42 -20.96 -1.62 -4.24
N ALA A 43 -20.38 -0.49 -4.63
CA ALA A 43 -19.18 0.04 -3.98
C ALA A 43 -19.46 0.05 -2.46
N VAL A 44 -18.57 -0.57 -1.69
CA VAL A 44 -18.66 -0.54 -0.23
C VAL A 44 -18.50 0.91 0.17
N ASP A 45 -19.61 1.55 0.54
CA ASP A 45 -19.60 2.92 1.03
C ASP A 45 -18.90 2.90 2.39
N ALA A 46 -17.86 3.71 2.56
CA ALA A 46 -17.13 3.78 3.82
C ALA A 46 -18.03 4.29 4.98
N SER A 47 -19.16 4.93 4.69
CA SER A 47 -20.21 5.21 5.67
C SER A 47 -20.75 3.93 6.33
N ALA A 48 -20.70 2.78 5.66
CA ALA A 48 -21.09 1.48 6.20
C ALA A 48 -20.06 0.92 7.20
N VAL A 49 -18.80 1.37 7.15
CA VAL A 49 -17.75 1.00 8.12
C VAL A 49 -18.16 1.46 9.52
N ALA A 50 -18.73 2.65 9.63
CA ALA A 50 -19.12 3.28 10.91
C ALA A 50 -20.59 3.07 11.31
N ALA A 51 -21.42 2.44 10.47
CA ALA A 51 -22.85 2.35 10.75
C ALA A 51 -23.16 1.42 11.95
N PRO A 52 -23.89 1.89 12.97
CA PRO A 52 -24.21 1.09 14.16
C PRO A 52 -25.23 -0.02 13.84
N ASP A 53 -25.26 -1.05 14.68
CA ASP A 53 -26.32 -2.05 14.69
C ASP A 53 -27.62 -1.49 15.30
N ALA A 54 -28.66 -2.32 15.37
CA ALA A 54 -29.96 -1.94 15.93
C ALA A 54 -29.90 -1.53 17.42
N ALA A 55 -28.82 -1.87 18.13
CA ALA A 55 -28.56 -1.49 19.52
C ALA A 55 -27.65 -0.26 19.65
N GLY A 56 -27.23 0.35 18.53
CA GLY A 56 -26.32 1.50 18.53
C GLY A 56 -24.84 1.12 18.62
N VAL A 57 -24.50 -0.17 18.60
CA VAL A 57 -23.12 -0.65 18.72
C VAL A 57 -22.49 -0.82 17.34
N VAL A 58 -21.28 -0.30 17.15
CA VAL A 58 -20.51 -0.53 15.92
C VAL A 58 -19.58 -1.72 16.15
N ASP A 59 -19.86 -2.87 15.51
CA ASP A 59 -19.00 -4.07 15.58
C ASP A 59 -17.59 -3.75 15.03
N PRO A 60 -16.52 -3.87 15.84
CA PRO A 60 -15.14 -3.63 15.40
C PRO A 60 -14.72 -4.45 14.18
N ARG A 61 -15.36 -5.59 13.91
CA ARG A 61 -15.08 -6.40 12.71
C ARG A 61 -15.46 -5.68 11.41
N ARG A 62 -16.29 -4.65 11.45
CA ARG A 62 -16.58 -3.81 10.28
C ARG A 62 -15.38 -3.01 9.81
N ALA A 63 -14.33 -2.86 10.62
CA ALA A 63 -13.04 -2.33 10.17
C ALA A 63 -12.51 -3.05 8.92
N PHE A 64 -12.79 -4.35 8.79
CA PHE A 64 -12.36 -5.13 7.63
C PHE A 64 -13.06 -4.74 6.31
N LEU A 65 -14.17 -3.99 6.35
CA LEU A 65 -14.82 -3.45 5.15
C LEU A 65 -13.90 -2.45 4.41
N LEU A 66 -12.95 -1.80 5.11
CA LEU A 66 -11.96 -0.95 4.47
C LEU A 66 -11.00 -1.71 3.53
N ARG A 67 -10.98 -3.05 3.53
CA ARG A 67 -10.24 -3.83 2.52
C ARG A 67 -10.74 -3.56 1.10
N ASP A 68 -12.06 -3.52 0.92
CA ASP A 68 -12.67 -3.31 -0.39
C ASP A 68 -12.50 -1.86 -0.84
N VAL A 69 -12.63 -0.91 0.11
CA VAL A 69 -12.37 0.51 -0.12
C VAL A 69 -10.91 0.75 -0.48
N PHE A 70 -9.96 0.18 0.28
CA PHE A 70 -8.53 0.22 -0.05
C PHE A 70 -8.26 -0.35 -1.45
N ALA A 71 -8.90 -1.46 -1.80
CA ALA A 71 -8.74 -2.09 -3.10
C ALA A 71 -9.28 -1.23 -4.26
N GLN A 72 -10.27 -0.37 -4.01
CA GLN A 72 -10.85 0.55 -4.97
C GLN A 72 -10.01 1.83 -5.10
N ASP A 73 -9.64 2.44 -3.98
CA ASP A 73 -9.09 3.80 -3.94
C ASP A 73 -7.57 3.84 -4.09
N VAL A 74 -6.87 2.79 -3.65
CA VAL A 74 -5.40 2.74 -3.73
C VAL A 74 -4.98 2.10 -5.06
N THR A 75 -4.22 2.84 -5.87
CA THR A 75 -3.84 2.40 -7.21
C THR A 75 -2.62 1.46 -7.19
N ARG A 76 -1.57 1.83 -6.43
CA ARG A 76 -0.33 1.03 -6.31
C ARG A 76 -0.43 0.04 -5.16
N ARG A 77 -1.13 -1.07 -5.39
CA ARG A 77 -1.32 -2.12 -4.37
C ARG A 77 -0.38 -3.29 -4.59
N LEU A 78 0.00 -3.94 -3.50
CA LEU A 78 0.77 -5.19 -3.52
C LEU A 78 -0.14 -6.37 -3.18
N LYS A 79 0.00 -7.47 -3.94
CA LYS A 79 -0.67 -8.74 -3.67
C LYS A 79 0.21 -9.60 -2.77
N VAL A 80 0.13 -9.35 -1.46
CA VAL A 80 0.94 -10.05 -0.45
C VAL A 80 0.34 -11.44 -0.18
N PRO A 81 1.09 -12.55 -0.33
CA PRO A 81 0.61 -13.89 0.01
C PRO A 81 0.19 -14.03 1.48
N ALA A 82 -0.80 -14.86 1.78
CA ALA A 82 -1.32 -15.01 3.16
C ALA A 82 -0.23 -15.33 4.20
N ALA A 83 0.68 -16.25 3.89
CA ALA A 83 1.80 -16.59 4.77
C ALA A 83 2.71 -15.37 5.07
N GLU A 84 2.88 -14.48 4.09
CA GLU A 84 3.65 -13.24 4.26
C GLU A 84 2.87 -12.23 5.10
N GLN A 85 1.55 -12.11 4.89
CA GLN A 85 0.70 -11.26 5.74
C GLN A 85 0.79 -11.67 7.21
N HIS A 86 0.78 -12.97 7.51
CA HIS A 86 0.95 -13.48 8.87
C HIS A 86 2.35 -13.20 9.41
N ALA A 87 3.41 -13.51 8.66
CA ALA A 87 4.77 -13.26 9.11
C ALA A 87 5.05 -11.76 9.37
N TYR A 88 4.41 -10.87 8.61
CA TYR A 88 4.50 -9.42 8.85
C TYR A 88 3.66 -8.96 10.04
N ALA A 89 2.48 -9.56 10.25
CA ALA A 89 1.72 -9.38 11.49
C ALA A 89 2.53 -9.77 12.73
N ASP A 90 3.22 -10.93 12.72
CA ASP A 90 4.03 -11.39 13.85
C ASP A 90 5.19 -10.43 14.16
N ARG A 91 5.84 -9.88 13.12
CA ARG A 91 6.90 -8.87 13.27
C ARG A 91 6.37 -7.57 13.88
N MET A 92 5.21 -7.12 13.42
CA MET A 92 4.54 -5.95 13.96
C MET A 92 4.18 -6.16 15.42
N GLU A 93 3.58 -7.31 15.75
CA GLU A 93 3.18 -7.66 17.12
C GLU A 93 4.38 -7.74 18.06
N LYS A 94 5.50 -8.32 17.61
CA LYS A 94 6.76 -8.30 18.38
C LYS A 94 7.23 -6.88 18.65
N ALA A 95 7.26 -6.01 17.64
CA ALA A 95 7.67 -4.61 17.80
C ALA A 95 6.72 -3.84 18.74
N LEU A 96 5.40 -4.04 18.62
CA LEU A 96 4.43 -3.46 19.55
C LEU A 96 4.64 -3.98 20.98
N GLY A 97 4.86 -5.28 21.15
CA GLY A 97 5.12 -5.90 22.46
C GLY A 97 6.36 -5.35 23.15
N GLU A 98 7.45 -5.15 22.41
CA GLU A 98 8.69 -4.52 22.92
C GLU A 98 8.47 -3.08 23.41
N HIS A 99 7.42 -2.42 22.92
CA HIS A 99 6.99 -1.08 23.32
C HIS A 99 5.81 -1.09 24.32
N MET A 100 5.53 -2.23 24.98
CA MET A 100 4.42 -2.40 25.93
C MET A 100 3.02 -2.21 25.32
N LEU A 101 2.89 -2.37 23.99
CA LEU A 101 1.64 -2.27 23.23
C LEU A 101 1.13 -3.65 22.77
N GLY A 102 1.53 -4.73 23.45
CA GLY A 102 1.17 -6.11 23.07
C GLY A 102 -0.33 -6.39 23.04
N ASN A 103 -1.15 -5.63 23.77
CA ASN A 103 -2.61 -5.76 23.82
C ASN A 103 -3.35 -4.76 22.91
N LEU A 104 -2.63 -3.97 22.09
CA LEU A 104 -3.22 -2.96 21.21
C LEU A 104 -4.27 -3.57 20.27
N SER A 105 -5.52 -3.11 20.29
CA SER A 105 -6.59 -3.64 19.45
C SER A 105 -7.70 -2.61 19.29
N GLY A 106 -8.61 -2.82 18.34
CA GLY A 106 -9.69 -1.86 18.08
C GLY A 106 -9.21 -0.58 17.39
N GLU A 107 -7.99 -0.57 16.85
CA GLU A 107 -7.44 0.52 16.04
C GLU A 107 -6.58 -0.01 14.89
N TYR A 108 -6.47 0.75 13.81
CA TYR A 108 -5.56 0.42 12.71
C TYR A 108 -4.11 0.67 13.09
N VAL A 109 -3.21 -0.18 12.61
CA VAL A 109 -1.76 0.02 12.71
C VAL A 109 -1.17 0.06 11.31
N VAL A 110 -0.39 1.11 11.05
CA VAL A 110 0.41 1.20 9.83
C VAL A 110 1.77 0.60 10.13
N MET A 111 2.26 -0.29 9.26
CA MET A 111 3.61 -0.85 9.37
C MET A 111 4.39 -0.60 8.09
N VAL A 112 5.68 -0.28 8.22
CA VAL A 112 6.62 -0.09 7.11
C VAL A 112 7.77 -1.06 7.25
N ASP A 113 8.07 -1.82 6.19
CA ASP A 113 9.33 -2.55 6.07
C ASP A 113 10.35 -1.73 5.29
N ARG A 114 11.36 -1.21 5.99
CA ARG A 114 12.45 -0.40 5.42
C ARG A 114 13.54 -1.21 4.73
N ASN A 115 13.43 -2.54 4.70
CA ASN A 115 14.41 -3.40 4.04
C ASN A 115 14.51 -3.03 2.54
N ALA A 116 15.73 -2.93 2.01
CA ALA A 116 15.97 -2.49 0.63
C ALA A 116 15.40 -3.45 -0.43
N ASN A 117 15.11 -4.70 -0.06
CA ASN A 117 14.51 -5.71 -0.91
C ASN A 117 12.98 -5.75 -0.81
N VAL A 118 12.36 -5.02 0.13
CA VAL A 118 10.91 -5.08 0.37
C VAL A 118 10.24 -3.74 0.13
N GLN A 119 10.62 -2.69 0.88
CA GLN A 119 10.10 -1.33 0.72
C GLN A 119 8.58 -1.28 0.59
N THR A 120 7.88 -1.73 1.64
CA THR A 120 6.42 -1.88 1.64
C THR A 120 5.81 -1.28 2.88
N LEU A 121 4.65 -0.65 2.72
CA LEU A 121 3.73 -0.29 3.80
C LEU A 121 2.56 -1.24 3.82
N PHE A 122 2.16 -1.65 5.01
CA PHE A 122 0.99 -2.46 5.32
C PHE A 122 0.06 -1.70 6.26
N ILE A 123 -1.24 -1.95 6.15
CA ILE A 123 -2.23 -1.51 7.14
C ILE A 123 -2.83 -2.77 7.75
N TYR A 124 -2.82 -2.87 9.08
CA TYR A 124 -3.35 -4.00 9.84
C TYR A 124 -4.44 -3.56 10.80
N PHE A 125 -5.30 -4.51 11.17
CA PHE A 125 -6.32 -4.35 12.19
C PHE A 125 -6.53 -5.65 12.96
N ARG A 126 -6.88 -5.56 14.24
CA ARG A 126 -7.50 -6.64 15.00
C ARG A 126 -8.59 -6.06 15.92
N ALA A 127 -9.71 -6.76 16.04
CA ALA A 127 -10.86 -6.27 16.79
C ALA A 127 -10.64 -6.32 18.30
N THR A 128 -10.04 -7.40 18.80
CA THR A 128 -9.73 -7.61 20.22
C THR A 128 -8.28 -8.09 20.40
N PRO A 129 -7.71 -8.04 21.62
CA PRO A 129 -6.34 -8.51 21.86
C PRO A 129 -6.15 -10.00 21.58
N ALA A 130 -7.22 -10.81 21.67
CA ALA A 130 -7.18 -12.25 21.41
C ALA A 130 -7.26 -12.59 19.91
N ASP A 131 -7.67 -11.65 19.06
CA ASP A 131 -7.75 -11.86 17.61
C ASP A 131 -6.36 -11.73 16.96
N SER A 132 -6.13 -12.50 15.90
CA SER A 132 -4.94 -12.31 15.06
C SER A 132 -5.03 -11.01 14.27
N TRP A 133 -3.88 -10.35 14.09
CA TRP A 133 -3.75 -9.23 13.18
C TRP A 133 -4.07 -9.63 11.75
N GLN A 134 -4.83 -8.79 11.08
CA GLN A 134 -5.38 -9.03 9.77
C GLN A 134 -5.10 -7.84 8.85
N MET A 135 -4.51 -8.11 7.68
CA MET A 135 -4.13 -7.05 6.75
C MET A 135 -5.36 -6.43 6.07
N ILE A 136 -5.38 -5.11 5.98
CA ILE A 136 -6.35 -4.30 5.23
C ILE A 136 -5.84 -4.06 3.81
N GLY A 137 -4.56 -3.72 3.67
CA GLY A 137 -3.94 -3.45 2.38
C GLY A 137 -2.43 -3.26 2.48
N ALA A 138 -1.76 -3.29 1.32
CA ALA A 138 -0.32 -3.05 1.21
C ALA A 138 0.03 -2.27 -0.07
N SER A 139 1.08 -1.47 -0.01
CA SER A 139 1.53 -0.57 -1.07
C SER A 139 3.06 -0.44 -1.06
N PRO A 140 3.74 -0.27 -2.20
CA PRO A 140 5.16 0.03 -2.20
C PRO A 140 5.42 1.41 -1.59
N VAL A 141 6.59 1.56 -0.98
CA VAL A 141 7.08 2.83 -0.43
C VAL A 141 8.51 3.10 -0.89
N SER A 142 9.03 4.28 -0.59
CA SER A 142 10.46 4.56 -0.64
C SER A 142 10.92 5.11 0.70
N THR A 143 11.84 4.40 1.35
CA THR A 143 12.46 4.80 2.61
C THR A 143 13.85 5.41 2.37
N GLY A 144 14.48 5.85 3.44
CA GLY A 144 15.77 6.53 3.45
C GLY A 144 16.86 5.77 2.70
N ARG A 145 17.55 6.46 1.79
CA ARG A 145 18.63 5.93 0.96
C ARG A 145 19.97 6.44 1.47
N PRO A 146 20.78 5.61 2.17
CA PRO A 146 22.08 6.05 2.65
C PRO A 146 23.04 6.33 1.49
N GLY A 147 24.13 7.05 1.78
CA GLY A 147 25.25 7.30 0.86
C GLY A 147 25.46 8.78 0.50
N GLU A 148 24.52 9.66 0.83
CA GLU A 148 24.59 11.10 0.51
C GLU A 148 24.38 11.96 1.75
N TYR A 149 24.94 13.16 1.75
CA TYR A 149 24.82 14.09 2.87
C TYR A 149 23.35 14.34 3.22
N ASP A 150 23.03 14.30 4.52
CA ASP A 150 21.68 14.44 5.07
C ASP A 150 20.70 13.29 4.75
N HIS A 151 21.20 12.17 4.20
CA HIS A 151 20.37 11.00 3.96
C HIS A 151 20.45 9.98 5.09
N PHE A 152 19.39 9.94 5.89
CA PHE A 152 19.24 8.97 6.96
C PHE A 152 18.75 7.62 6.43
N ILE A 153 19.09 6.56 7.16
CA ILE A 153 18.33 5.32 7.09
C ILE A 153 17.08 5.52 7.95
N THR A 154 15.89 5.35 7.37
CA THR A 154 14.60 5.54 8.06
C THR A 154 14.58 4.78 9.40
N PRO A 155 14.30 5.42 10.54
CA PRO A 155 14.51 4.84 11.86
C PRO A 155 13.58 3.62 12.10
N LEU A 156 14.06 2.67 12.91
CA LEU A 156 13.26 1.52 13.38
C LEU A 156 12.52 1.88 14.66
N GLY A 157 11.37 1.24 14.89
CA GLY A 157 10.63 1.35 16.14
C GLY A 157 9.14 1.60 15.94
N VAL A 158 8.46 1.91 17.04
CA VAL A 158 7.04 2.31 17.07
C VAL A 158 6.95 3.82 17.28
N PHE A 159 6.27 4.50 16.36
CA PHE A 159 6.11 5.95 16.35
C PHE A 159 4.65 6.32 16.51
N GLU A 160 4.39 7.36 17.30
CA GLU A 160 3.05 7.90 17.51
C GLU A 160 2.81 9.10 16.60
N HIS A 161 1.67 9.09 15.94
CA HIS A 161 1.15 10.21 15.18
C HIS A 161 0.19 11.01 16.05
N THR A 162 0.65 12.17 16.52
CA THR A 162 -0.07 13.00 17.49
C THR A 162 -0.09 14.47 17.07
N PRO A 163 -1.12 15.24 17.42
CA PRO A 163 -1.17 16.68 17.16
C PRO A 163 -0.07 17.52 17.84
N SER A 164 0.75 16.92 18.72
CA SER A 164 1.94 17.58 19.27
C SER A 164 2.99 17.88 18.19
N ASN A 165 3.03 17.06 17.14
CA ASN A 165 3.74 17.29 15.90
C ASN A 165 2.69 17.57 14.82
N MET A 166 2.24 18.81 14.74
CA MET A 166 1.19 19.17 13.80
C MET A 166 1.56 18.83 12.36
N ASP A 167 0.65 18.12 11.70
CA ASP A 167 0.71 17.86 10.28
C ASP A 167 0.61 19.14 9.46
N PHE A 168 0.99 19.03 8.19
CA PHE A 168 0.82 20.10 7.22
C PHE A 168 0.38 19.54 5.87
N ARG A 169 0.05 20.45 4.94
CA ARG A 169 -0.42 20.12 3.60
C ARG A 169 0.58 20.61 2.56
N SER A 170 0.87 19.75 1.59
CA SER A 170 1.78 20.06 0.48
C SER A 170 1.22 21.21 -0.35
N GLU A 171 2.08 22.18 -0.70
CA GLU A 171 1.73 23.23 -1.65
C GLU A 171 1.69 22.71 -3.10
N GLY A 172 2.34 21.56 -3.36
CA GLY A 172 2.46 20.97 -4.69
C GLY A 172 3.38 21.74 -5.64
N THR A 173 4.25 22.58 -5.10
CA THR A 173 5.22 23.39 -5.84
C THR A 173 6.37 22.54 -6.35
N LEU A 174 6.95 22.94 -7.48
CA LEU A 174 8.12 22.30 -8.07
C LEU A 174 9.38 22.89 -7.43
N ASN A 175 10.32 22.04 -7.03
CA ASN A 175 11.68 22.46 -6.69
C ASN A 175 12.54 22.72 -7.94
N GLU A 176 13.82 23.05 -7.75
CA GLU A 176 14.79 23.29 -8.82
C GLU A 176 14.97 22.09 -9.78
N ASN A 177 14.69 20.87 -9.31
CA ASN A 177 14.75 19.64 -10.10
C ASN A 177 13.40 19.31 -10.78
N HIS A 178 12.44 20.24 -10.75
CA HIS A 178 11.08 20.08 -11.25
C HIS A 178 10.35 18.88 -10.62
N ILE A 179 10.53 18.69 -9.31
CA ILE A 179 9.88 17.66 -8.50
C ILE A 179 9.07 18.32 -7.40
N ARG A 180 7.87 17.77 -7.14
CA ARG A 180 7.07 18.13 -5.97
C ARG A 180 7.47 17.25 -4.79
N GLY A 181 8.30 17.77 -3.87
CA GLY A 181 8.89 16.99 -2.77
C GLY A 181 7.87 16.21 -1.95
N TYR A 182 6.81 16.88 -1.49
CA TYR A 182 5.69 16.29 -0.75
C TYR A 182 4.52 15.82 -1.63
N GLY A 183 4.76 15.59 -2.92
CA GLY A 183 3.73 15.21 -3.88
C GLY A 183 2.84 16.36 -4.32
N LYS A 184 1.69 16.04 -4.92
CA LYS A 184 0.72 17.04 -5.41
C LYS A 184 0.24 17.98 -4.29
N ARG A 185 -0.33 19.12 -4.70
CA ARG A 185 -0.97 20.07 -3.77
C ARG A 185 -2.01 19.35 -2.92
N ASP A 186 -2.13 19.77 -1.67
CA ASP A 186 -3.12 19.31 -0.71
C ASP A 186 -2.97 17.84 -0.28
N MET A 187 -1.80 17.24 -0.54
CA MET A 187 -1.42 15.98 0.10
C MET A 187 -1.00 16.23 1.54
N ARG A 188 -1.34 15.30 2.43
CA ARG A 188 -1.02 15.41 3.85
C ARG A 188 0.40 14.94 4.12
N ILE A 189 1.12 15.68 4.95
CA ILE A 189 2.38 15.21 5.52
C ILE A 189 2.06 14.81 6.96
N PHE A 190 2.18 13.51 7.23
CA PHE A 190 2.03 12.94 8.57
C PHE A 190 3.35 13.13 9.30
N ASP A 191 3.37 14.03 10.28
CA ASP A 191 4.57 14.38 11.02
C ASP A 191 4.67 13.57 12.31
N LEU A 192 5.68 12.71 12.39
CA LEU A 192 5.89 11.78 13.50
C LEU A 192 6.90 12.32 14.52
N GLY A 193 7.30 13.57 14.35
CA GLY A 193 8.17 14.26 15.27
C GLY A 193 9.65 14.02 15.04
N TRP A 194 10.43 14.29 16.09
CA TRP A 194 11.87 14.06 16.09
C TRP A 194 12.19 12.62 16.47
N ALA A 195 13.00 11.96 15.65
CA ALA A 195 13.49 10.61 15.89
C ALA A 195 15.01 10.55 15.82
N GLN A 196 15.61 9.57 16.49
CA GLN A 196 17.02 9.24 16.29
C GLN A 196 17.17 8.40 15.02
N GLY A 197 17.78 8.98 14.00
CA GLY A 197 18.09 8.32 12.74
C GLY A 197 19.56 7.95 12.63
N GLU A 198 19.85 6.82 11.99
CA GLU A 198 21.20 6.47 11.59
C GLU A 198 21.60 7.29 10.37
N ARG A 199 22.68 8.07 10.47
CA ARG A 199 23.23 8.80 9.34
C ARG A 199 23.78 7.83 8.32
N GLY A 200 23.25 7.89 7.11
CA GLY A 200 23.79 7.16 5.96
C GLY A 200 25.02 7.81 5.33
N TRP A 201 25.60 8.85 5.95
CA TRP A 201 26.69 9.65 5.41
C TRP A 201 27.78 9.97 6.43
N GLY A 202 28.88 10.55 5.96
CA GLY A 202 30.03 10.88 6.79
C GLY A 202 30.58 9.64 7.48
N LYS A 203 30.90 9.74 8.77
CA LYS A 203 31.35 8.60 9.59
C LYS A 203 30.18 7.74 10.12
N GLY A 204 28.96 7.95 9.62
CA GLY A 204 27.75 7.35 10.18
C GLY A 204 27.42 7.88 11.58
N GLY A 205 26.74 7.06 12.38
CA GLY A 205 26.32 7.37 13.75
C GLY A 205 24.89 7.90 13.84
N MET A 206 24.39 8.10 15.07
CA MET A 206 23.02 8.57 15.31
C MET A 206 22.95 10.10 15.36
N SER A 207 21.89 10.68 14.80
CA SER A 207 21.48 12.07 15.04
C SER A 207 19.97 12.22 14.97
N GLN A 208 19.47 13.33 15.53
CA GLN A 208 18.08 13.71 15.35
C GLN A 208 17.76 13.98 13.87
N MET A 209 16.60 13.50 13.45
CA MET A 209 15.97 13.81 12.18
C MET A 209 14.48 14.04 12.41
N ARG A 210 13.86 14.85 11.54
CA ARG A 210 12.39 14.96 11.51
C ARG A 210 11.84 13.75 10.73
N PHE A 211 11.08 12.89 11.39
CA PHE A 211 10.54 11.69 10.76
C PHE A 211 9.12 11.94 10.24
N GLN A 212 8.94 11.75 8.94
CA GLN A 212 7.68 12.07 8.26
C GLN A 212 7.28 10.95 7.29
N MET A 213 5.97 10.81 7.09
CA MET A 213 5.39 10.03 6.01
C MET A 213 4.57 10.95 5.10
N HIS A 214 4.79 10.88 3.79
CA HIS A 214 4.15 11.81 2.86
C HIS A 214 3.98 11.24 1.45
N ALA A 215 3.06 11.85 0.69
CA ALA A 215 2.89 11.55 -0.72
C ALA A 215 4.14 11.86 -1.54
N THR A 216 4.26 11.17 -2.67
CA THR A 216 5.38 11.29 -3.59
C THR A 216 4.95 12.05 -4.85
N ASP A 217 5.85 12.73 -5.55
CA ASP A 217 5.55 13.28 -6.87
C ASP A 217 5.03 12.18 -7.80
N PRO A 218 3.75 12.21 -8.24
CA PRO A 218 3.15 11.12 -8.98
C PRO A 218 3.70 10.97 -10.40
N ASP A 219 4.25 12.05 -10.96
CA ASP A 219 4.72 12.10 -12.34
C ASP A 219 6.21 11.69 -12.42
N ARG A 220 6.99 11.98 -11.36
CA ARG A 220 8.45 11.81 -11.35
C ARG A 220 8.95 10.68 -10.47
N LEU A 221 8.46 10.59 -9.23
CA LEU A 221 9.07 9.77 -8.18
C LEU A 221 8.21 8.58 -7.76
N GLU A 222 6.88 8.67 -7.84
CA GLU A 222 5.98 7.56 -7.49
C GLU A 222 6.24 6.29 -8.34
N PRO A 223 6.64 6.39 -9.63
CA PRO A 223 7.10 5.23 -10.38
C PRO A 223 8.30 4.49 -9.78
N LEU A 224 9.06 5.10 -8.87
CA LEU A 224 10.24 4.52 -8.21
C LEU A 224 9.93 3.84 -6.88
N LEU A 225 8.71 3.96 -6.34
CA LEU A 225 8.35 3.29 -5.09
C LEU A 225 8.65 1.79 -5.18
N GLY A 226 9.16 1.23 -4.08
CA GLY A 226 9.68 -0.14 -3.99
C GLY A 226 11.22 -0.22 -3.87
N ILE A 227 11.92 0.92 -3.88
CA ILE A 227 13.35 1.04 -3.56
C ILE A 227 13.61 2.15 -2.53
N ARG A 228 14.75 2.10 -1.85
CA ARG A 228 15.21 3.21 -1.02
C ARG A 228 15.48 4.44 -1.88
N HIS A 229 14.75 5.51 -1.63
CA HIS A 229 14.81 6.74 -2.39
C HIS A 229 14.13 7.86 -1.60
N SER A 230 14.69 8.26 -0.47
CA SER A 230 14.32 9.47 0.29
C SER A 230 15.49 9.88 1.19
N LYS A 231 15.42 11.06 1.83
CA LYS A 231 16.40 11.49 2.85
C LYS A 231 16.19 10.86 4.23
N GLY A 232 15.18 9.99 4.40
CA GLY A 232 14.87 9.37 5.68
C GLY A 232 13.36 9.21 5.93
N CYS A 233 12.53 9.98 5.21
CA CYS A 233 11.07 9.90 5.26
C CYS A 233 10.53 8.59 4.66
N VAL A 234 9.26 8.29 4.92
CA VAL A 234 8.49 7.26 4.21
C VAL A 234 7.69 7.93 3.08
N ARG A 235 8.17 7.78 1.85
CA ARG A 235 7.46 8.24 0.65
C ARG A 235 6.42 7.20 0.23
N ILE A 236 5.15 7.61 0.11
CA ILE A 236 4.01 6.75 -0.25
C ILE A 236 3.32 7.22 -1.55
N PRO A 237 2.52 6.38 -2.24
CA PRO A 237 1.73 6.84 -3.39
C PRO A 237 0.70 7.89 -2.99
N ALA A 238 0.38 8.80 -3.91
CA ALA A 238 -0.61 9.85 -3.65
C ALA A 238 -2.00 9.26 -3.29
N SER A 239 -2.41 8.16 -3.93
CA SER A 239 -3.69 7.51 -3.63
C SER A 239 -3.72 6.90 -2.22
N LEU A 240 -2.59 6.37 -1.73
CA LEU A 240 -2.50 5.85 -0.36
C LEU A 240 -2.55 6.99 0.65
N ASN A 241 -1.87 8.11 0.37
CA ASN A 241 -1.94 9.30 1.20
C ASN A 241 -3.38 9.81 1.35
N ALA A 242 -4.08 9.94 0.21
CA ALA A 242 -5.48 10.34 0.19
C ALA A 242 -6.39 9.36 0.95
N PHE A 243 -6.16 8.05 0.82
CA PHE A 243 -6.88 7.03 1.59
C PHE A 243 -6.67 7.19 3.11
N ILE A 244 -5.42 7.33 3.56
CA ILE A 244 -5.10 7.50 4.99
C ILE A 244 -5.71 8.80 5.53
N ASP A 245 -5.62 9.90 4.78
CA ASP A 245 -6.17 11.22 5.16
C ASP A 245 -7.71 11.22 5.19
N HIS A 246 -8.36 10.68 4.15
CA HIS A 246 -9.81 10.71 4.01
C HIS A 246 -10.50 9.82 5.05
N TYR A 247 -9.95 8.63 5.33
CA TYR A 247 -10.50 7.70 6.31
C TYR A 247 -9.95 7.88 7.73
N GLY A 248 -9.01 8.80 7.93
CA GLY A 248 -8.42 9.08 9.23
C GLY A 248 -7.75 7.86 9.86
N ILE A 249 -7.06 7.04 9.06
CA ILE A 249 -6.46 5.76 9.53
C ILE A 249 -5.50 5.98 10.71
N LEU A 250 -4.80 7.11 10.73
CA LEU A 250 -3.85 7.52 11.76
C LEU A 250 -4.36 8.66 12.65
N ASP A 251 -5.65 9.01 12.59
CA ASP A 251 -6.17 10.24 13.17
C ASP A 251 -6.77 10.08 14.58
N ALA A 252 -6.45 9.02 15.35
CA ALA A 252 -7.10 8.76 16.64
C ALA A 252 -7.17 10.00 17.54
N GLU A 253 -6.03 10.68 17.75
CA GLU A 253 -5.98 11.89 18.58
C GLU A 253 -6.51 13.14 17.88
N TYR A 254 -6.35 13.24 16.56
CA TYR A 254 -6.95 14.31 15.78
C TYR A 254 -8.48 14.26 15.84
N ALA A 255 -9.07 13.06 15.81
CA ALA A 255 -10.50 12.83 15.96
C ALA A 255 -10.99 13.27 17.35
N THR A 256 -10.29 12.91 18.42
CA THR A 256 -10.61 13.38 19.78
C THR A 256 -10.61 14.90 19.89
N LEU A 257 -9.64 15.58 19.26
CA LEU A 257 -9.61 17.04 19.26
C LEU A 257 -10.83 17.64 18.52
N VAL A 258 -11.21 17.07 17.38
CA VAL A 258 -12.40 17.51 16.64
C VAL A 258 -13.68 17.26 17.43
N GLU A 259 -13.82 16.09 18.06
CA GLU A 259 -14.95 15.76 18.94
C GLU A 259 -15.05 16.71 20.15
N SER A 260 -13.91 17.21 20.65
CA SER A 260 -13.87 18.25 21.68
C SER A 260 -14.22 19.66 21.17
N GLY A 261 -14.57 19.80 19.89
CA GLY A 261 -15.00 21.05 19.27
C GLY A 261 -13.86 21.87 18.63
N LYS A 262 -12.65 21.32 18.50
CA LYS A 262 -11.56 22.03 17.81
C LYS A 262 -11.70 21.91 16.30
N SER A 263 -11.53 23.03 15.61
CA SER A 263 -11.31 23.04 14.16
C SER A 263 -9.80 22.97 13.87
N LEU A 264 -9.38 22.00 13.07
CA LEU A 264 -7.98 21.79 12.69
C LEU A 264 -7.86 21.97 11.18
N TRP A 265 -7.17 23.02 10.74
CA TRP A 265 -7.03 23.41 9.34
C TRP A 265 -6.41 22.30 8.45
N VAL A 266 -5.60 21.44 9.06
CA VAL A 266 -4.94 20.34 8.36
C VAL A 266 -5.91 19.21 8.01
N LEU A 267 -7.12 19.18 8.56
CA LEU A 267 -8.09 18.11 8.33
C LEU A 267 -9.11 18.55 7.27
N LYS A 268 -9.35 17.72 6.24
CA LYS A 268 -10.37 18.03 5.24
C LYS A 268 -11.77 17.94 5.83
N SER A 269 -12.67 18.77 5.31
CA SER A 269 -14.08 18.80 5.73
C SER A 269 -14.90 17.62 5.18
N ASP A 270 -14.43 16.97 4.12
CA ASP A 270 -15.10 15.85 3.44
C ASP A 270 -14.63 14.48 3.91
N ARG A 271 -13.81 14.39 4.98
CA ARG A 271 -13.33 13.12 5.53
C ARG A 271 -14.46 12.21 5.99
N GLN A 272 -14.25 10.91 5.84
CA GLN A 272 -15.09 9.85 6.41
C GLN A 272 -14.27 9.08 7.44
N VAL A 273 -14.02 9.71 8.59
CA VAL A 273 -13.15 9.14 9.62
C VAL A 273 -13.73 7.84 10.17
N THR A 274 -12.91 6.80 10.17
CA THR A 274 -13.25 5.51 10.78
C THR A 274 -13.31 5.61 12.31
N PRO A 275 -14.25 4.92 12.99
CA PRO A 275 -14.31 4.91 14.46
C PRO A 275 -13.13 4.18 15.11
N TRP A 276 -12.36 3.42 14.33
CA TRP A 276 -11.17 2.69 14.76
C TRP A 276 -9.87 3.32 14.25
N ALA A 277 -9.86 4.66 14.13
CA ALA A 277 -8.63 5.39 13.80
C ALA A 277 -7.54 4.98 14.79
N GLY A 278 -6.35 4.68 14.28
CA GLY A 278 -5.19 4.43 15.14
C GLY A 278 -4.27 5.62 15.20
N ARG A 279 -3.11 5.44 15.84
CA ARG A 279 -2.06 6.46 15.90
C ARG A 279 -0.65 5.92 15.73
N TYR A 280 -0.51 4.62 15.47
CA TYR A 280 0.79 3.96 15.48
C TYR A 280 1.29 3.66 14.07
N ILE A 281 2.55 4.07 13.83
CA ILE A 281 3.36 3.62 12.70
C ILE A 281 4.51 2.78 13.24
N VAL A 282 4.60 1.52 12.81
CA VAL A 282 5.67 0.60 13.16
C VAL A 282 6.65 0.50 12.00
N VAL A 283 7.93 0.79 12.21
CA VAL A 283 8.97 0.60 11.18
C VAL A 283 9.85 -0.59 11.56
N VAL A 284 9.88 -1.58 10.68
CA VAL A 284 10.68 -2.81 10.83
C VAL A 284 11.70 -2.93 9.70
N ASP A 285 12.72 -3.77 9.90
CA ASP A 285 13.56 -4.29 8.82
C ASP A 285 13.38 -5.81 8.82
N SER A 286 12.84 -6.37 7.74
CA SER A 286 12.69 -7.84 7.64
C SER A 286 14.02 -8.58 7.46
N GLU A 287 15.13 -7.87 7.28
CA GLU A 287 16.48 -8.39 7.00
C GLU A 287 16.57 -9.32 5.78
N ARG A 288 15.52 -9.33 4.93
CA ARG A 288 15.46 -10.14 3.72
C ARG A 288 16.66 -9.89 2.83
N LYS A 289 17.34 -10.98 2.45
CA LYS A 289 18.52 -10.93 1.58
C LYS A 289 18.17 -10.85 0.10
N SER A 290 16.98 -11.30 -0.27
CA SER A 290 16.47 -11.27 -1.64
C SER A 290 15.08 -10.64 -1.72
N ARG A 291 14.79 -10.05 -2.87
CA ARG A 291 13.51 -9.40 -3.17
C ARG A 291 12.44 -10.46 -3.44
N PRO A 292 11.33 -10.48 -2.68
CA PRO A 292 10.23 -11.38 -2.99
C PRO A 292 9.49 -10.95 -4.25
N ALA A 293 8.90 -11.92 -4.95
CA ALA A 293 8.11 -11.68 -6.16
C ALA A 293 6.89 -10.77 -5.92
N TRP A 294 6.33 -10.77 -4.69
CA TRP A 294 5.18 -9.95 -4.34
C TRP A 294 5.53 -8.48 -4.04
N ALA A 295 6.81 -8.14 -3.87
CA ALA A 295 7.31 -6.76 -3.71
C ALA A 295 8.31 -6.40 -4.83
N PRO A 296 7.87 -6.34 -6.09
CA PRO A 296 8.76 -6.11 -7.23
C PRO A 296 9.41 -4.73 -7.15
N ALA A 297 10.64 -4.64 -7.64
CA ALA A 297 11.31 -3.37 -7.84
C ALA A 297 10.67 -2.63 -9.02
N PRO A 298 10.73 -1.29 -9.06
CA PRO A 298 10.36 -0.54 -10.25
C PRO A 298 11.25 -0.96 -11.44
N GLY A 299 10.65 -1.00 -12.63
CA GLY A 299 11.34 -1.45 -13.84
C GLY A 299 12.59 -0.63 -14.18
N SER A 300 13.60 -1.25 -14.77
CA SER A 300 14.89 -0.61 -15.12
C SER A 300 14.73 0.65 -15.98
N LYS A 301 13.79 0.64 -16.93
CA LYS A 301 13.47 1.80 -17.78
C LYS A 301 12.94 3.00 -16.98
N VAL A 302 12.21 2.75 -15.90
CA VAL A 302 11.71 3.80 -15.00
C VAL A 302 12.87 4.40 -14.20
N ARG A 303 13.74 3.53 -13.67
CA ARG A 303 14.95 3.95 -12.95
C ARG A 303 15.93 4.75 -13.80
N ALA A 304 16.03 4.44 -15.10
CA ALA A 304 16.89 5.19 -16.02
C ALA A 304 16.37 6.60 -16.35
N LYS A 305 15.10 6.89 -16.07
CA LYS A 305 14.48 8.20 -16.32
C LYS A 305 14.50 9.13 -15.11
N VAL A 306 15.12 8.70 -14.01
CA VAL A 306 15.25 9.49 -12.79
C VAL A 306 16.17 10.68 -13.08
N PRO A 307 15.69 11.93 -12.93
CA PRO A 307 16.53 13.10 -13.08
C PRO A 307 17.72 13.07 -12.11
N ALA A 308 18.84 13.67 -12.49
CA ALA A 308 19.92 13.92 -11.54
C ALA A 308 19.39 14.82 -10.40
N GLY A 309 19.73 14.52 -9.14
CA GLY A 309 19.24 15.26 -7.97
C GLY A 309 17.79 14.93 -7.56
N ALA A 310 17.14 13.95 -8.19
CA ALA A 310 15.82 13.48 -7.78
C ALA A 310 15.80 12.83 -6.39
N ASP A 311 16.97 12.41 -5.93
CA ASP A 311 17.31 11.86 -4.64
C ASP A 311 17.30 12.91 -3.53
N THR A 312 17.61 14.17 -3.85
CA THR A 312 17.66 15.29 -2.90
C THR A 312 16.37 16.09 -2.81
N ALA A 313 15.29 15.61 -3.46
CA ALA A 313 14.06 16.35 -3.68
C ALA A 313 13.14 16.57 -2.44
N ASP A 314 13.54 16.07 -1.26
CA ASP A 314 12.89 16.35 0.05
C ASP A 314 13.37 17.68 0.63
#